data_AF-A0A7X9ATA9-F1
#
_entry.id   AF-A0A7X9ATA9-F1
#
_cell.length_a   1.000
_cell.length_b   1.000
_cell.length_c   1.000
_cell.angle_alpha   90.00
_cell.angle_beta   90.00
_cell.angle_gamma   90.00
#
_symmetry.space_group_name_H-M   'P 1'
#
loop_
_entity.id
_entity.type
_entity.pdbx_description
1 polymer ?
#
loop_
_entity_poly.entity_id
_entity_poly.type
_entity_poly.pdbx_seq_one_letter_code
_entity_poly.pdbx_strand_id
1 'polypeptide(L)'
;NDNSAMAAYLDGVLPQIYCGYGATAAKRSALVVEGWRRQIDRLNPSCRLVPLLLNRYAGASVKNSPEMVRLQGLAAVASGADGVSYYFVQNFDGDYYPQLLRMRQDMARYEDFYVDGKRVDDRFDLSEMGEGKVPMHMWPGVSVEVPNPGWHYTAHQLNGKILLTLFNFDKDNELLFKVKTSAQFESAENCTWNKSAALVTTAEAAFLIFAAE
;
A
#
# COMPACT_ATOMS: atom_id res chain seq x y z
N ASN A 1 -19.46 2.31 -1.49
CA ASN A 1 -19.47 2.61 -2.93
C ASN A 1 -18.41 1.77 -3.59
N ASP A 2 -18.85 0.75 -4.31
CA ASP A 2 -17.96 -0.09 -5.09
C ASP A 2 -17.91 0.47 -6.52
N ASN A 3 -16.92 1.33 -6.76
CA ASN A 3 -16.74 1.98 -8.06
C ASN A 3 -16.14 1.03 -9.10
N SER A 4 -15.69 -0.17 -8.70
CA SER A 4 -15.05 -1.11 -9.61
C SER A 4 -16.04 -1.80 -10.57
N ALA A 5 -17.34 -1.80 -10.25
CA ALA A 5 -18.38 -2.31 -11.14
C ALA A 5 -18.43 -1.60 -12.51
N MET A 6 -18.00 -0.34 -12.56
CA MET A 6 -17.94 0.45 -13.81
C MET A 6 -16.87 -0.06 -14.79
N ALA A 7 -15.90 -0.85 -14.32
CA ALA A 7 -14.80 -1.36 -15.15
C ALA A 7 -15.26 -2.30 -16.29
N ALA A 8 -16.46 -2.87 -16.18
CA ALA A 8 -17.06 -3.67 -17.25
C ALA A 8 -17.27 -2.87 -18.55
N TYR A 9 -17.27 -1.53 -18.50
CA TYR A 9 -17.61 -0.66 -19.61
C TYR A 9 -16.53 0.40 -19.93
N LEU A 10 -15.38 0.36 -19.24
CA LEU A 10 -14.36 1.41 -19.30
C LEU A 10 -12.97 0.81 -19.50
N ASP A 11 -12.10 1.55 -20.18
CA ASP A 11 -10.68 1.23 -20.31
C ASP A 11 -9.87 1.61 -19.05
N GLY A 12 -10.45 2.46 -18.20
CA GLY A 12 -9.83 2.89 -16.96
C GLY A 12 -10.82 3.50 -15.98
N VAL A 13 -10.55 3.33 -14.69
CA VAL A 13 -11.31 3.92 -13.58
C VAL A 13 -10.40 4.72 -12.67
N LEU A 14 -10.87 5.91 -12.27
CA LEU A 14 -10.21 6.79 -11.29
C LEU A 14 -11.08 6.92 -10.02
N PRO A 15 -11.27 5.85 -9.24
CA PRO A 15 -12.10 5.92 -8.06
C PRO A 15 -11.45 6.75 -6.96
N GLN A 16 -12.23 7.63 -6.33
CA GLN A 16 -11.73 8.46 -5.24
C GLN A 16 -11.80 7.72 -3.90
N ILE A 17 -10.69 7.75 -3.17
CA ILE A 17 -10.61 7.23 -1.80
C ILE A 17 -10.75 8.41 -0.84
N TYR A 18 -11.92 8.51 -0.22
CA TYR A 18 -12.27 9.55 0.74
C TYR A 18 -11.72 9.28 2.16
N CYS A 19 -10.55 8.65 2.26
CA CYS A 19 -9.85 8.43 3.52
C CYS A 19 -8.34 8.52 3.29
N GLY A 20 -7.60 9.02 4.29
CA GLY A 20 -6.15 9.10 4.20
C GLY A 20 -5.43 9.75 5.38
N TYR A 21 -6.13 10.31 6.37
CA TYR A 21 -5.46 10.92 7.51
C TYR A 21 -4.94 9.85 8.49
N GLY A 22 -3.61 9.67 8.52
CA GLY A 22 -2.92 8.80 9.47
C GLY A 22 -2.92 7.31 9.10
N ALA A 23 -2.33 6.51 9.99
CA ALA A 23 -1.97 5.12 9.77
C ALA A 23 -3.13 4.21 9.31
N THR A 24 -4.22 4.24 10.08
CA THR A 24 -5.42 3.42 9.82
C THR A 24 -6.03 3.72 8.45
N ALA A 25 -6.12 5.01 8.11
CA ALA A 25 -6.69 5.43 6.84
C ALA A 25 -5.77 5.06 5.67
N ALA A 26 -4.45 5.24 5.84
CA ALA A 26 -3.46 4.83 4.85
C ALA A 26 -3.55 3.33 4.53
N LYS A 27 -3.57 2.47 5.56
CA LYS A 27 -3.77 1.03 5.43
C LYS A 27 -5.08 0.69 4.72
N ARG A 28 -6.17 1.37 5.08
CA ARG A 28 -7.47 1.14 4.44
C ARG A 28 -7.41 1.41 2.93
N SER A 29 -6.72 2.47 2.49
CA SER A 29 -6.55 2.77 1.06
C SER A 29 -6.00 1.58 0.29
N ALA A 30 -4.94 0.95 0.80
CA ALA A 30 -4.32 -0.23 0.18
C ALA A 30 -5.32 -1.40 0.07
N LEU A 31 -6.03 -1.72 1.16
CA LEU A 31 -7.02 -2.80 1.18
C LEU A 31 -8.21 -2.55 0.22
N VAL A 32 -8.64 -1.29 0.09
CA VAL A 32 -9.70 -0.91 -0.85
C VAL A 32 -9.22 -1.06 -2.29
N VAL A 33 -7.99 -0.62 -2.60
CA VAL A 33 -7.39 -0.79 -3.93
C VAL A 33 -7.26 -2.26 -4.29
N GLU A 34 -6.79 -3.10 -3.36
CA GLU A 34 -6.71 -4.55 -3.56
C GLU A 34 -8.09 -5.15 -3.86
N GLY A 35 -9.12 -4.73 -3.11
CA GLY A 35 -10.51 -5.12 -3.37
C GLY A 35 -10.97 -4.76 -4.77
N TRP A 36 -10.71 -3.51 -5.20
CA TRP A 36 -11.06 -3.04 -6.54
C TRP A 36 -10.31 -3.81 -7.62
N ARG A 37 -8.99 -3.99 -7.50
CA ARG A 37 -8.20 -4.73 -8.49
C ARG A 37 -8.76 -6.14 -8.71
N ARG A 38 -9.02 -6.89 -7.63
CA ARG A 38 -9.63 -8.22 -7.71
C ARG A 38 -10.96 -8.24 -8.44
N GLN A 39 -11.77 -7.20 -8.28
CA GLN A 39 -13.06 -7.10 -8.95
C GLN A 39 -12.92 -6.68 -10.41
N ILE A 40 -12.03 -5.73 -10.71
CA ILE A 40 -11.71 -5.34 -12.07
C ILE A 40 -11.16 -6.53 -12.86
N ASP A 41 -10.26 -7.33 -12.28
CA ASP A 41 -9.74 -8.55 -12.93
C ASP A 41 -10.83 -9.56 -13.29
N ARG A 42 -11.93 -9.60 -12.52
CA ARG A 42 -13.08 -10.46 -12.85
C ARG A 42 -13.96 -9.89 -13.96
N LEU A 43 -14.07 -8.57 -14.05
CA LEU A 43 -14.98 -7.88 -14.97
C LEU A 43 -14.32 -7.54 -16.31
N ASN A 44 -13.13 -6.94 -16.24
CA ASN A 44 -12.33 -6.50 -17.38
C ASN A 44 -10.85 -6.38 -16.95
N PRO A 45 -10.03 -7.43 -17.10
CA PRO A 45 -8.60 -7.41 -16.75
C PRO A 45 -7.80 -6.28 -17.42
N SER A 46 -8.23 -5.81 -18.59
CA SER A 46 -7.55 -4.74 -19.32
C SER A 46 -7.87 -3.33 -18.81
N CYS A 47 -8.87 -3.18 -17.94
CA CYS A 47 -9.21 -1.89 -17.36
C CYS A 47 -8.14 -1.43 -16.36
N ARG A 48 -7.64 -0.21 -16.57
CA ARG A 48 -6.68 0.45 -15.69
C ARG A 48 -7.33 0.95 -14.40
N LEU A 49 -6.61 0.87 -13.29
CA LEU A 49 -7.01 1.36 -11.98
C LEU A 49 -6.03 2.44 -11.50
N VAL A 50 -6.52 3.69 -11.42
CA VAL A 50 -5.72 4.82 -10.93
C VAL A 50 -6.48 5.51 -9.79
N PRO A 51 -6.40 5.03 -8.54
CA PRO A 51 -7.11 5.63 -7.42
C PRO A 51 -6.69 7.08 -7.21
N LEU A 52 -7.68 7.93 -6.90
CA LEU A 52 -7.47 9.30 -6.44
C LEU A 52 -7.36 9.29 -4.91
N LEU A 53 -6.12 9.35 -4.42
CA LEU A 53 -5.73 9.28 -3.01
C LEU A 53 -5.83 10.65 -2.32
N LEU A 54 -5.94 10.66 -1.00
CA LEU A 54 -6.19 11.87 -0.22
C LEU A 54 -4.92 12.41 0.46
N ASN A 55 -4.52 13.62 0.08
CA ASN A 55 -3.66 14.47 0.92
C ASN A 55 -4.52 15.25 1.93
N ARG A 56 -5.46 16.05 1.42
CA ARG A 56 -6.31 16.95 2.21
C ARG A 56 -7.53 17.38 1.39
N TYR A 57 -8.71 17.38 2.03
CA TYR A 57 -9.91 17.99 1.45
C TYR A 57 -9.81 19.50 1.37
N ALA A 58 -10.39 20.09 0.34
CA ALA A 58 -10.65 21.53 0.30
C ALA A 58 -11.44 21.94 1.57
N GLY A 59 -10.90 22.91 2.31
CA GLY A 59 -11.52 23.40 3.55
C GLY A 59 -11.30 22.56 4.82
N ALA A 60 -10.71 21.37 4.74
CA ALA A 60 -10.39 20.60 5.96
C ALA A 60 -9.25 21.29 6.75
N SER A 61 -9.28 21.26 8.08
CA SER A 61 -8.19 21.77 8.93
C SER A 61 -7.04 20.77 9.10
N VAL A 62 -7.28 19.50 8.77
CA VAL A 62 -6.30 18.41 8.87
C VAL A 62 -5.68 18.10 7.51
N LYS A 63 -4.42 17.69 7.50
CA LYS A 63 -3.69 17.21 6.33
C LYS A 63 -3.02 15.88 6.62
N ASN A 64 -2.84 15.07 5.59
CA ASN A 64 -2.08 13.83 5.71
C ASN A 64 -0.57 14.16 5.80
N SER A 65 0.21 13.38 6.53
CA SER A 65 1.65 13.65 6.62
C SER A 65 2.35 13.31 5.29
N PRO A 66 3.48 13.97 4.97
CA PRO A 66 4.27 13.65 3.79
C PRO A 66 4.61 12.16 3.64
N GLU A 67 5.01 11.51 4.73
CA GLU A 67 5.37 10.08 4.75
C GLU A 67 4.17 9.20 4.45
N MET A 68 3.01 9.52 5.03
CA MET A 68 1.78 8.78 4.79
C MET A 68 1.27 8.96 3.36
N VAL A 69 1.47 10.13 2.74
CA VAL A 69 1.19 10.33 1.31
C VAL A 69 2.05 9.38 0.47
N ARG A 70 3.36 9.30 0.72
CA ARG A 70 4.24 8.32 0.05
C ARG A 70 3.75 6.89 0.25
N LEU A 71 3.52 6.49 1.50
CA LEU A 71 3.11 5.11 1.80
C LEU A 71 1.77 4.75 1.17
N GLN A 72 0.81 5.68 1.11
CA GLN A 72 -0.46 5.45 0.43
C GLN A 72 -0.27 5.19 -1.06
N GLY A 73 0.55 6.01 -1.72
CA GLY A 73 0.86 5.81 -3.13
C GLY A 73 1.55 4.47 -3.38
N LEU A 74 2.58 4.18 -2.59
CA LEU A 74 3.35 2.95 -2.72
C LEU A 74 2.51 1.70 -2.46
N ALA A 75 1.74 1.71 -1.36
CA ALA A 75 0.86 0.60 -1.03
C ALA A 75 -0.28 0.43 -2.05
N ALA A 76 -0.82 1.51 -2.62
CA ALA A 76 -1.84 1.39 -3.66
C ALA A 76 -1.31 0.66 -4.91
N VAL A 77 -0.13 1.01 -5.41
CA VAL A 77 0.47 0.32 -6.57
C VAL A 77 0.82 -1.13 -6.21
N ALA A 78 1.45 -1.36 -5.05
CA ALA A 78 1.74 -2.72 -4.58
C ALA A 78 0.46 -3.57 -4.38
N SER A 79 -0.68 -2.94 -4.05
CA SER A 79 -1.98 -3.59 -3.96
C SER A 79 -2.68 -3.80 -5.31
N GLY A 80 -2.09 -3.35 -6.42
CA GLY A 80 -2.56 -3.61 -7.78
C GLY A 80 -3.11 -2.40 -8.54
N ALA A 81 -2.86 -1.16 -8.09
CA ALA A 81 -3.13 0.01 -8.92
C ALA A 81 -2.08 0.15 -10.04
N ASP A 82 -2.52 0.55 -11.23
CA ASP A 82 -1.65 0.84 -12.39
C ASP A 82 -0.89 2.18 -12.23
N GLY A 83 -1.26 2.97 -11.23
CA GLY A 83 -0.70 4.27 -10.92
C GLY A 83 -1.55 4.94 -9.85
N VAL A 84 -1.21 6.16 -9.43
CA VAL A 84 -2.00 6.91 -8.44
C VAL A 84 -2.11 8.38 -8.82
N SER A 85 -3.19 9.01 -8.36
CA SER A 85 -3.35 10.46 -8.40
C SER A 85 -3.65 10.98 -7.00
N TYR A 86 -3.37 12.26 -6.72
CA TYR A 86 -3.61 12.86 -5.41
C TYR A 86 -4.63 13.99 -5.48
N TYR A 87 -5.61 13.94 -4.57
CA TYR A 87 -6.51 15.03 -4.26
C TYR A 87 -6.15 15.64 -2.90
N PHE A 88 -5.87 16.93 -2.77
CA PHE A 88 -5.78 17.99 -3.75
C PHE A 88 -4.31 18.44 -3.85
N VAL A 89 -3.65 18.28 -5.01
CA VAL A 89 -2.19 18.51 -5.16
C VAL A 89 -1.74 19.92 -4.80
N GLN A 90 -2.63 20.92 -4.88
CA GLN A 90 -2.33 22.30 -4.48
C GLN A 90 -2.05 22.44 -2.96
N ASN A 91 -2.40 21.43 -2.16
CA ASN A 91 -2.10 21.38 -0.74
C ASN A 91 -0.73 20.74 -0.43
N PHE A 92 0.06 20.37 -1.43
CA PHE A 92 1.45 19.99 -1.21
C PHE A 92 2.32 21.23 -1.02
N ASP A 93 2.97 21.28 0.14
CA ASP A 93 4.04 22.21 0.45
C ASP A 93 5.41 21.53 0.25
N GLY A 94 6.49 22.24 0.63
CA GLY A 94 7.87 21.80 0.43
C GLY A 94 8.19 20.43 1.04
N ASP A 95 7.50 20.04 2.12
CA ASP A 95 7.80 18.82 2.88
C ASP A 95 7.35 17.54 2.15
N TYR A 96 6.40 17.65 1.21
CA TYR A 96 5.90 16.51 0.44
C TYR A 96 6.84 16.10 -0.69
N TYR A 97 7.55 17.05 -1.31
CA TYR A 97 8.35 16.76 -2.50
C TYR A 97 9.48 15.74 -2.26
N PRO A 98 10.24 15.78 -1.14
CA PRO A 98 11.21 14.74 -0.83
C PRO A 98 10.58 13.34 -0.71
N GLN A 99 9.40 13.23 -0.12
CA GLN A 99 8.70 11.95 0.04
C GLN A 99 8.13 11.43 -1.28
N LEU A 100 7.62 12.32 -2.13
CA LEU A 100 7.20 11.97 -3.50
C LEU A 100 8.40 11.54 -4.36
N LEU A 101 9.55 12.18 -4.20
CA LEU A 101 10.79 11.77 -4.87
C LEU A 101 11.24 10.38 -4.39
N ARG A 102 11.22 10.12 -3.07
CA ARG A 102 11.47 8.76 -2.52
C ARG A 102 10.49 7.74 -3.10
N MET A 103 9.19 8.06 -3.15
CA MET A 103 8.19 7.19 -3.77
C MET A 103 8.58 6.82 -5.19
N ARG A 104 8.99 7.81 -6.00
CA ARG A 104 9.40 7.58 -7.39
C ARG A 104 10.66 6.71 -7.47
N GLN A 105 11.63 6.90 -6.57
CA GLN A 105 12.84 6.07 -6.52
C GLN A 105 12.51 4.61 -6.13
N ASP A 106 11.59 4.42 -5.18
CA ASP A 106 11.09 3.11 -4.80
C ASP A 106 10.35 2.44 -5.97
N MET A 107 9.47 3.16 -6.67
CA MET A 107 8.77 2.66 -7.86
C MET A 107 9.73 2.30 -8.98
N ALA A 108 10.69 3.16 -9.31
CA ALA A 108 11.65 2.89 -10.38
C ALA A 108 12.49 1.62 -10.15
N ARG A 109 12.58 1.13 -8.90
CA ARG A 109 13.27 -0.13 -8.57
C ARG A 109 12.36 -1.34 -8.59
N TYR A 110 11.08 -1.18 -8.25
CA TYR A 110 10.21 -2.28 -7.88
C TYR A 110 8.89 -2.34 -8.66
N GLU A 111 8.58 -1.35 -9.51
CA GLU A 111 7.31 -1.28 -10.24
C GLU A 111 7.07 -2.47 -11.16
N ASP A 112 8.11 -3.02 -11.79
CA ASP A 112 7.98 -4.22 -12.63
C ASP A 112 7.39 -5.41 -11.84
N PHE A 113 7.78 -5.58 -10.56
CA PHE A 113 7.18 -6.61 -9.71
C PHE A 113 5.68 -6.37 -9.47
N TYR A 114 5.25 -5.12 -9.34
CA TYR A 114 3.86 -4.78 -9.06
C TYR A 114 2.98 -4.85 -10.32
N VAL A 115 3.51 -4.47 -11.47
CA VAL A 115 2.77 -4.38 -12.73
C VAL A 115 2.80 -5.70 -13.50
N ASP A 116 3.97 -6.32 -13.61
CA ASP A 116 4.18 -7.53 -14.43
C ASP A 116 4.33 -8.81 -13.57
N GLY A 117 4.60 -8.66 -12.27
CA GLY A 117 4.78 -9.78 -11.36
C GLY A 117 3.47 -10.45 -10.94
N LYS A 118 3.56 -11.75 -10.64
CA LYS A 118 2.44 -12.53 -10.10
C LYS A 118 2.36 -12.37 -8.59
N ARG A 119 1.19 -12.02 -8.07
CA ARG A 119 0.89 -12.03 -6.62
C ARG A 119 1.12 -13.44 -6.02
N VAL A 120 1.91 -13.50 -4.95
CA VAL A 120 2.29 -14.74 -4.23
C VAL A 120 2.31 -14.51 -2.71
N ASP A 121 1.37 -13.69 -2.21
CA ASP A 121 1.24 -13.34 -0.79
C ASP A 121 1.16 -14.59 0.11
N ASP A 122 0.55 -15.65 -0.39
CA ASP A 122 0.39 -16.95 0.26
C ASP A 122 1.70 -17.70 0.52
N ARG A 123 2.83 -17.28 -0.08
CA ARG A 123 4.17 -17.80 0.22
C ARG A 123 4.78 -17.24 1.50
N PHE A 124 4.12 -16.28 2.14
CA PHE A 124 4.59 -15.65 3.37
C PHE A 124 3.52 -15.71 4.44
N ASP A 125 3.90 -16.19 5.63
CA ASP A 125 3.06 -16.17 6.81
C ASP A 125 3.54 -15.08 7.78
N LEU A 126 2.67 -14.10 8.02
CA LEU A 126 2.85 -12.98 8.95
C LEU A 126 1.81 -12.99 10.09
N SER A 127 1.17 -14.14 10.36
CA SER A 127 0.12 -14.30 11.37
C SER A 127 0.52 -13.85 12.78
N GLU A 128 1.81 -13.83 13.10
CA GLU A 128 2.32 -13.37 14.40
C GLU A 128 2.32 -11.85 14.58
N MET A 129 1.94 -11.09 13.55
CA MET A 129 1.88 -9.63 13.59
C MET A 129 0.67 -9.06 14.36
N GLY A 130 -0.17 -9.95 14.91
CA GLY A 130 -1.36 -9.60 15.67
C GLY A 130 -2.51 -9.16 14.78
N GLU A 131 -3.72 -9.61 15.12
CA GLU A 131 -4.95 -9.21 14.46
C GLU A 131 -5.88 -8.50 15.44
N GLY A 132 -6.25 -7.28 15.09
CA GLY A 132 -7.24 -6.48 15.79
C GLY A 132 -8.03 -5.64 14.78
N LYS A 133 -9.01 -4.90 15.27
CA LYS A 133 -9.77 -3.94 14.46
C LYS A 133 -9.89 -2.64 15.23
N VAL A 134 -9.81 -1.53 14.51
CA VAL A 134 -10.05 -0.19 15.05
C VAL A 134 -11.14 0.48 14.22
N PRO A 135 -12.13 1.14 14.85
CA PRO A 135 -13.11 1.91 14.12
C PRO A 135 -12.45 3.13 13.49
N MET A 136 -12.69 3.34 12.21
CA MET A 136 -12.30 4.53 11.47
C MET A 136 -13.56 5.28 11.01
N HIS A 137 -13.72 6.51 11.47
CA HIS A 137 -14.81 7.37 11.01
C HIS A 137 -14.54 7.84 9.58
N MET A 138 -15.47 7.58 8.64
CA MET A 138 -15.33 8.00 7.25
C MET A 138 -16.09 9.31 6.97
N TRP A 139 -17.33 9.40 7.45
CA TRP A 139 -18.17 10.60 7.36
C TRP A 139 -19.20 10.59 8.50
N PRO A 140 -19.95 11.69 8.74
CA PRO A 140 -20.90 11.75 9.85
C PRO A 140 -21.85 10.56 9.86
N GLY A 141 -21.84 9.82 10.98
CA GLY A 141 -22.67 8.64 11.19
C GLY A 141 -22.19 7.33 10.55
N VAL A 142 -21.02 7.31 9.88
CA VAL A 142 -20.47 6.07 9.29
C VAL A 142 -19.04 5.81 9.74
N SER A 143 -18.88 4.66 10.38
CA SER A 143 -17.61 4.08 10.78
C SER A 143 -17.38 2.76 10.07
N VAL A 144 -16.11 2.43 9.87
CA VAL A 144 -15.69 1.15 9.31
C VAL A 144 -14.59 0.56 10.15
N GLU A 145 -14.65 -0.74 10.38
CA GLU A 145 -13.58 -1.46 11.05
C GLU A 145 -12.40 -1.63 10.09
N VAL A 146 -11.21 -1.25 10.55
CA VAL A 146 -9.96 -1.42 9.80
C VAL A 146 -9.03 -2.33 10.59
N PRO A 147 -8.40 -3.33 9.95
CA PRO A 147 -7.46 -4.21 10.65
C PRO A 147 -6.31 -3.43 11.29
N ASN A 148 -6.00 -3.76 12.53
CA ASN A 148 -4.95 -3.18 13.37
C ASN A 148 -4.01 -4.31 13.85
N PRO A 149 -2.70 -4.11 14.06
CA PRO A 149 -1.92 -2.87 13.95
C PRO A 149 -1.85 -2.29 12.53
N GLY A 150 -1.38 -1.05 12.41
CA GLY A 150 -1.24 -0.31 11.15
C GLY A 150 -0.13 -0.84 10.22
N TRP A 151 -0.09 -2.15 9.96
CA TRP A 151 0.81 -2.75 8.98
C TRP A 151 0.06 -3.39 7.81
N HIS A 152 0.74 -3.55 6.68
CA HIS A 152 0.29 -4.36 5.55
C HIS A 152 1.50 -4.99 4.86
N TYR A 153 1.28 -5.97 4.00
CA TYR A 153 2.32 -6.49 3.12
C TYR A 153 1.71 -6.94 1.80
N THR A 154 2.56 -7.04 0.80
CA THR A 154 2.24 -7.67 -0.49
C THR A 154 3.46 -8.45 -0.97
N ALA A 155 3.24 -9.56 -1.67
CA ALA A 155 4.34 -10.30 -2.30
C ALA A 155 4.11 -10.54 -3.80
N HIS A 156 5.16 -10.32 -4.60
CA HIS A 156 5.10 -10.44 -6.05
C HIS A 156 6.30 -11.24 -6.57
N GLN A 157 6.05 -12.22 -7.45
CA GLN A 157 7.07 -13.03 -8.10
C GLN A 157 7.28 -12.55 -9.54
N LEU A 158 8.53 -12.28 -9.90
CA LEU A 158 8.94 -11.91 -11.25
C LEU A 158 10.37 -12.41 -11.52
N ASN A 159 10.62 -12.98 -12.70
CA ASN A 159 11.96 -13.38 -13.16
C ASN A 159 12.78 -14.22 -12.16
N GLY A 160 12.13 -15.21 -11.52
CA GLY A 160 12.80 -16.08 -10.55
C GLY A 160 13.11 -15.43 -9.20
N LYS A 161 12.53 -14.25 -8.92
CA LYS A 161 12.65 -13.53 -7.65
C LYS A 161 11.28 -13.27 -7.07
N ILE A 162 11.23 -13.07 -5.76
CA ILE A 162 10.04 -12.64 -5.04
C ILE A 162 10.36 -11.36 -4.28
N LEU A 163 9.60 -10.31 -4.55
CA LEU A 163 9.61 -9.08 -3.77
C LEU A 163 8.51 -9.16 -2.70
N LEU A 164 8.92 -9.17 -1.44
CA LEU A 164 8.05 -8.92 -0.30
C LEU A 164 8.17 -7.45 0.09
N THR A 165 7.07 -6.71 -0.02
CA THR A 165 6.99 -5.31 0.45
C THR A 165 6.24 -5.27 1.77
N LEU A 166 6.87 -4.70 2.80
CA LEU A 166 6.31 -4.57 4.15
C LEU A 166 6.03 -3.10 4.43
N PHE A 167 4.82 -2.78 4.89
CA PHE A 167 4.40 -1.42 5.17
C PHE A 167 4.18 -1.22 6.66
N ASN A 168 4.96 -0.36 7.30
CA ASN A 168 4.66 0.18 8.61
C ASN A 168 4.00 1.56 8.48
N PHE A 169 2.67 1.60 8.64
CA PHE A 169 1.94 2.87 8.65
C PHE A 169 1.96 3.56 10.03
N ASP A 170 2.45 2.90 11.08
CA ASP A 170 2.61 3.51 12.40
C ASP A 170 3.73 4.57 12.35
N LYS A 171 3.39 5.80 12.69
CA LYS A 171 4.31 6.94 12.70
C LYS A 171 5.05 7.08 14.03
N ASP A 172 4.57 6.41 15.07
CA ASP A 172 5.02 6.57 16.44
C ASP A 172 5.85 5.35 16.89
N ASN A 173 5.62 4.16 16.30
CA ASN A 173 6.33 2.93 16.65
C ASN A 173 6.97 2.21 15.46
N GLU A 174 8.18 1.69 15.67
CA GLU A 174 8.78 0.70 14.77
C GLU A 174 8.03 -0.64 14.89
N LEU A 175 7.99 -1.41 13.80
CA LEU A 175 7.32 -2.71 13.78
C LEU A 175 8.29 -3.81 13.40
N LEU A 176 8.28 -4.88 14.20
CA LEU A 176 9.04 -6.10 13.92
C LEU A 176 8.17 -7.09 13.15
N PHE A 177 8.34 -7.13 11.83
CA PHE A 177 7.68 -8.07 10.94
C PHE A 177 8.28 -9.45 11.06
N LYS A 178 7.56 -10.38 11.69
CA LYS A 178 7.96 -11.79 11.72
C LYS A 178 7.50 -12.46 10.43
N VAL A 179 8.46 -12.85 9.60
CA VAL A 179 8.23 -13.39 8.26
C VAL A 179 8.61 -14.86 8.23
N LYS A 180 7.61 -15.72 8.04
CA LYS A 180 7.82 -17.15 7.80
C LYS A 180 7.69 -17.44 6.31
N THR A 181 8.72 -18.05 5.73
CA THR A 181 8.75 -18.48 4.33
C THR A 181 9.80 -19.59 4.13
N SER A 182 9.64 -20.40 3.10
CA SER A 182 10.68 -21.32 2.62
C SER A 182 11.65 -20.68 1.64
N ALA A 183 11.26 -19.54 1.05
CA ALA A 183 12.04 -18.86 0.01
C ALA A 183 13.40 -18.40 0.56
N GLN A 184 14.44 -18.54 -0.25
CA GLN A 184 15.79 -18.16 0.14
C GLN A 184 15.95 -16.64 0.12
N PHE A 185 16.30 -16.05 1.26
CA PHE A 185 16.56 -14.61 1.38
C PHE A 185 17.80 -14.18 0.57
N GLU A 186 17.70 -13.03 -0.10
CA GLU A 186 18.80 -12.45 -0.88
C GLU A 186 19.21 -11.06 -0.41
N SER A 187 18.26 -10.14 -0.27
CA SER A 187 18.54 -8.76 0.13
C SER A 187 17.35 -8.10 0.83
N ALA A 188 17.65 -7.03 1.58
CA ALA A 188 16.65 -6.20 2.22
C ALA A 188 17.06 -4.72 2.15
N GLU A 189 16.08 -3.85 1.96
CA GLU A 189 16.21 -2.39 2.00
C GLU A 189 15.21 -1.81 3.00
N ASN A 190 15.58 -0.66 3.58
CA ASN A 190 14.77 0.11 4.54
C ASN A 190 14.29 -0.69 5.78
N CYS A 191 15.03 -1.72 6.17
CA CYS A 191 14.79 -2.46 7.41
C CYS A 191 16.07 -3.08 7.95
N THR A 192 16.03 -3.51 9.21
CA THR A 192 17.04 -4.41 9.77
C THR A 192 16.51 -5.84 9.69
N TRP A 193 17.12 -6.67 8.85
CA TRP A 193 16.76 -8.08 8.70
C TRP A 193 17.57 -8.98 9.65
N ASN A 194 16.87 -9.84 10.40
CA ASN A 194 17.47 -10.86 11.25
C ASN A 194 16.80 -12.23 10.99
N LYS A 195 17.23 -12.91 9.92
CA LYS A 195 16.86 -14.26 9.48
C LYS A 195 15.38 -14.52 9.16
N SER A 196 14.48 -14.16 10.04
CA SER A 196 13.03 -14.36 9.92
C SER A 196 12.24 -13.17 10.46
N ALA A 197 12.91 -12.04 10.73
CA ALA A 197 12.27 -10.84 11.23
C ALA A 197 12.87 -9.58 10.59
N ALA A 198 12.01 -8.68 10.13
CA ALA A 198 12.38 -7.38 9.60
C ALA A 198 11.90 -6.28 10.56
N LEU A 199 12.83 -5.54 11.16
CA LEU A 199 12.49 -4.33 11.91
C LEU A 199 12.35 -3.17 10.92
N VAL A 200 11.12 -2.67 10.76
CA VAL A 200 10.78 -1.57 9.87
C VAL A 200 10.50 -0.32 10.71
N THR A 201 11.17 0.77 10.40
CA THR A 201 11.04 2.04 11.14
C THR A 201 9.65 2.64 10.98
N THR A 202 9.38 3.73 11.70
CA THR A 202 8.10 4.43 11.62
C THR A 202 7.83 4.98 10.22
N ALA A 203 6.55 4.92 9.80
CA ALA A 203 6.08 5.48 8.53
C ALA A 203 6.95 5.07 7.31
N GLU A 204 7.33 3.80 7.26
CA GLU A 204 8.29 3.27 6.29
C GLU A 204 7.76 2.05 5.54
N ALA A 205 8.28 1.86 4.32
CA ALA A 205 8.13 0.64 3.55
C ALA A 205 9.50 -0.04 3.39
N ALA A 206 9.53 -1.34 3.71
CA ALA A 206 10.71 -2.17 3.53
C ALA A 206 10.52 -3.12 2.34
N PHE A 207 11.61 -3.39 1.65
CA PHE A 207 11.64 -4.23 0.45
C PHE A 207 12.59 -5.38 0.70
N LEU A 208 12.09 -6.61 0.63
CA LEU A 208 12.88 -7.83 0.81
C LEU A 208 12.80 -8.67 -0.45
N ILE A 209 13.96 -9.09 -0.96
CA ILE A 209 14.07 -9.97 -2.12
C ILE A 209 14.42 -11.38 -1.68
N PHE A 210 13.69 -12.33 -2.24
CA PHE A 210 13.92 -13.76 -2.07
C PHE A 210 14.05 -14.44 -3.44
N ALA A 211 14.75 -15.56 -3.51
CA ALA A 211 14.74 -16.44 -4.68
C ALA A 211 13.38 -17.12 -4.80
N ALA A 212 12.82 -17.16 -6.01
CA ALA A 212 11.70 -18.03 -6.32
C ALA A 212 12.23 -19.44 -6.60
N GLU A 213 11.82 -20.40 -5.76
CA GLU A 213 11.98 -21.84 -6.02
C GLU A 213 11.45 -22.25 -7.41
#